data_AF-A0A944TSY6-F1
#
_entry.id   AF-A0A944TSY6-F1
#
_cell.length_a   1.000
_cell.length_b   1.000
_cell.length_c   1.000
_cell.angle_alpha   90.00
_cell.angle_beta   90.00
_cell.angle_gamma   90.00
#
_symmetry.space_group_name_H-M   'P 1'
#
loop_
_entity.id
_entity.type
_entity.pdbx_description
1 polymer ?
#
loop_
_entity_poly.entity_id
_entity_poly.type
_entity_poly.pdbx_seq_one_letter_code
_entity_poly.pdbx_strand_id
1 'polypeptide(L)' 'MSTTEMTFDQAVSLLRNAVKESHIKNQRHLDLSLIKADERDQYKFALMKVNHSVAKGDLSEADLKNLLGL' A
#
# COMPACT_ATOMS: atom_id res chain seq x y z
N MET A 1 15.80 1.66 10.43
CA MET A 1 15.89 1.90 8.98
C MET A 1 15.24 3.26 8.70
N SER A 2 15.94 4.19 8.06
CA SER A 2 15.35 5.49 7.71
C SER A 2 14.19 5.28 6.75
N THR A 3 13.02 5.82 7.09
CA THR A 3 11.79 5.73 6.28
C THR A 3 11.91 6.40 4.92
N THR A 4 12.96 7.17 4.66
CA THR A 4 13.10 8.03 3.47
C THR A 4 13.56 7.32 2.18
N GLU A 5 14.04 6.07 2.24
CA GLU A 5 14.69 5.40 1.08
C GLU A 5 13.81 4.39 0.32
N MET A 6 12.56 4.16 0.73
CA MET A 6 11.72 3.14 0.08
C MET A 6 11.40 3.49 -1.37
N THR A 7 11.64 2.55 -2.28
CA THR A 7 11.25 2.65 -3.69
C THR A 7 9.75 2.39 -3.88
N PHE A 8 9.20 2.71 -5.06
CA PHE A 8 7.80 2.43 -5.36
C PHE A 8 7.49 0.93 -5.29
N ASP A 9 8.32 0.08 -5.92
CA ASP A 9 8.10 -1.37 -5.92
C ASP A 9 8.19 -1.97 -4.52
N GLN A 10 9.11 -1.48 -3.69
CA GLN A 10 9.20 -1.88 -2.28
C GLN A 10 7.94 -1.46 -1.50
N ALA A 11 7.41 -0.27 -1.76
CA ALA A 11 6.17 0.20 -1.14
C ALA A 11 4.98 -0.68 -1.54
N VAL A 12 4.84 -1.00 -2.82
CA VAL A 12 3.79 -1.93 -3.31
C VAL A 12 3.95 -3.30 -2.67
N SER A 13 5.17 -3.85 -2.67
CA SER A 13 5.46 -5.16 -2.07
C SER A 13 5.14 -5.19 -0.59
N LEU A 14 5.42 -4.11 0.15
CA LEU A 14 5.11 -4.01 1.57
C LEU A 14 3.60 -3.94 1.79
N LEU A 15 2.89 -3.09 1.03
CA LEU A 15 1.45 -2.88 1.18
C LEU A 15 0.62 -4.12 0.87
N ARG A 16 1.06 -5.00 -0.04
CA ARG A 16 0.41 -6.29 -0.30
C ARG A 16 0.26 -7.15 0.95
N ASN A 17 1.16 -7.04 1.92
CA ASN A 17 1.08 -7.76 3.20
C ASN A 17 -0.05 -7.24 4.11
N ALA A 18 -0.57 -6.03 3.84
CA ALA A 18 -1.71 -5.44 4.55
C ALA A 18 -3.03 -5.61 3.78
N VAL A 19 -3.05 -6.36 2.67
CA VAL A 19 -4.27 -6.60 1.89
C VAL A 19 -5.06 -7.73 2.53
N LYS A 20 -6.36 -7.48 2.76
CA LYS A 20 -7.28 -8.40 3.41
C LYS A 20 -8.56 -8.56 2.60
N GLU A 21 -9.13 -9.76 2.62
CA GLU A 21 -10.49 -9.96 2.13
C GLU A 21 -11.49 -9.29 3.06
N SER A 22 -12.44 -8.56 2.47
CA SER A 22 -13.55 -7.96 3.21
C SER A 22 -14.60 -9.02 3.55
N HIS A 23 -15.54 -8.65 4.42
CA HIS A 23 -16.74 -9.47 4.67
C HIS A 23 -17.65 -9.59 3.43
N ILE A 24 -17.46 -8.73 2.43
CA ILE A 24 -18.13 -8.80 1.13
C ILE A 24 -17.32 -9.73 0.21
N LYS A 25 -18.01 -10.75 -0.32
CA LYS A 25 -17.42 -11.76 -1.20
C LYS A 25 -16.68 -11.09 -2.38
N ASN A 26 -15.44 -11.51 -2.62
CA ASN A 26 -14.56 -11.04 -3.71
C ASN A 26 -14.15 -9.56 -3.65
N GLN A 27 -14.30 -8.89 -2.51
CA GLN A 27 -13.78 -7.53 -2.32
C GLN A 27 -12.57 -7.57 -1.38
N ARG A 28 -11.48 -6.92 -1.78
CA ARG A 28 -10.25 -6.76 -0.99
C ARG A 28 -10.02 -5.30 -0.66
N HIS A 29 -9.34 -5.06 0.45
CA HIS A 29 -8.96 -3.71 0.88
C HIS A 29 -7.64 -3.75 1.65
N LEU A 30 -6.99 -2.60 1.74
CA LEU A 30 -5.84 -2.40 2.62
C LEU A 30 -6.32 -2.18 4.05
N ASP A 31 -5.80 -2.97 4.99
CA ASP A 31 -6.11 -2.92 6.41
C ASP A 31 -4.82 -2.85 7.23
N LEU A 32 -4.42 -1.64 7.61
CA LEU A 32 -3.24 -1.43 8.46
C LEU A 32 -3.43 -1.89 9.91
N SER A 33 -4.65 -2.27 10.32
CA SER A 33 -4.87 -2.83 11.65
C SER A 33 -4.21 -4.21 11.81
N LEU A 34 -3.99 -4.92 10.69
CA LEU A 34 -3.25 -6.20 10.65
C LEU A 34 -1.76 -6.04 10.94
N ILE A 35 -1.22 -4.83 10.82
CA ILE A 35 0.20 -4.54 10.98
C ILE A 35 0.50 -4.17 12.44
N LYS A 36 1.63 -4.67 12.94
CA LYS A 36 2.11 -4.35 14.30
C LYS A 36 2.35 -2.86 14.45
N ALA A 37 2.10 -2.34 15.64
CA ALA A 37 2.11 -0.90 15.88
C ALA A 37 3.47 -0.24 15.56
N ASP A 38 4.57 -0.92 15.81
CA ASP A 38 5.95 -0.50 15.52
C ASP A 38 6.29 -0.49 14.03
N GLU A 39 5.57 -1.27 13.20
CA GLU A 39 5.75 -1.31 11.75
C GLU A 39 4.79 -0.37 11.00
N ARG A 40 3.71 0.09 11.63
CA ARG A 40 2.65 0.89 10.97
C ARG A 40 3.16 2.16 10.32
N ASP A 41 4.16 2.82 10.91
CA ASP A 41 4.70 4.05 10.32
C ASP A 41 5.42 3.79 8.99
N GLN A 42 6.06 2.62 8.84
CA GLN A 42 6.65 2.19 7.58
C GLN A 42 5.56 1.95 6.51
N TYR A 43 4.42 1.38 6.89
CA TYR A 43 3.28 1.17 5.98
C TYR A 43 2.58 2.47 5.60
N LYS A 44 2.45 3.42 6.53
CA LYS A 44 1.94 4.78 6.23
C LYS A 44 2.87 5.48 5.24
N PHE A 45 4.19 5.34 5.39
CA PHE A 45 5.14 5.88 4.44
C PHE A 45 4.99 5.22 3.06
N ALA A 46 4.82 3.89 3.00
CA ALA A 46 4.56 3.18 1.76
C ALA A 46 3.29 3.68 1.06
N LEU A 47 2.19 3.88 1.81
CA LEU A 47 0.95 4.49 1.30
C LEU A 47 1.20 5.88 0.70
N MET A 48 1.93 6.73 1.43
CA MET A 48 2.28 8.07 0.94
C MET A 48 3.07 7.99 -0.36
N LYS A 49 4.03 7.06 -0.48
CA LYS A 49 4.86 6.88 -1.67
C LYS A 49 4.03 6.50 -2.89
N VAL A 50 3.17 5.50 -2.78
CA VAL A 50 2.35 5.05 -3.93
C VAL A 50 1.29 6.08 -4.32
N ASN A 51 0.70 6.77 -3.34
CA ASN A 51 -0.27 7.84 -3.59
C ASN A 51 0.38 9.04 -4.27
N HIS A 52 1.63 9.36 -3.94
CA HIS A 52 2.39 10.41 -4.59
C HIS A 52 2.61 10.13 -6.09
N SER A 53 2.90 8.88 -6.46
CA SER A 53 3.01 8.48 -7.87
C SER A 53 1.69 8.61 -8.62
N VAL A 54 0.55 8.28 -7.98
CA VAL A 54 -0.78 8.52 -8.57
C VAL A 54 -1.05 10.02 -8.73
N ALA A 55 -0.76 10.81 -7.70
CA ALA A 55 -0.98 12.26 -7.71
C ALA A 55 -0.13 12.98 -8.77
N LYS A 56 1.06 12.45 -9.08
CA LYS A 56 1.92 12.93 -10.17
C LYS A 56 1.45 12.54 -11.56
N GLY A 57 0.55 11.56 -11.68
CA GLY A 57 0.13 10.98 -12.95
C GLY A 57 1.11 9.94 -13.50
N ASP A 58 2.05 9.44 -12.69
CA ASP A 58 3.00 8.39 -13.09
C ASP A 58 2.28 7.04 -13.28
N LEU A 59 1.18 6.81 -12.54
CA LEU A 59 0.24 5.71 -12.74
C LEU A 59 -1.19 6.11 -12.40
N SER A 60 -2.18 5.39 -12.92
CA SER A 60 -3.57 5.59 -12.52
C SER A 60 -3.90 4.91 -11.19
N GLU A 61 -4.97 5.38 -10.52
CA GLU A 61 -5.48 4.72 -9.32
C GLU A 61 -5.93 3.27 -9.60
N ALA A 62 -6.45 3.01 -10.80
CA ALA A 62 -6.85 1.66 -11.22
C ALA A 62 -5.63 0.73 -11.36
N ASP A 63 -4.53 1.22 -11.94
CA ASP A 63 -3.28 0.47 -12.03
C ASP A 63 -2.71 0.18 -10.65
N LEU A 64 -2.77 1.16 -9.74
CA LEU A 64 -2.32 0.97 -8.36
C LEU A 64 -3.14 -0.13 -7.66
N LYS A 65 -4.47 -0.12 -7.81
CA LYS A 65 -5.35 -1.16 -7.24
C LYS A 65 -5.01 -2.54 -7.79
N ASN A 66 -4.80 -2.65 -9.11
CA ASN A 66 -4.36 -3.90 -9.75
C ASN A 66 -3.01 -4.37 -9.20
N LEU A 67 -2.04 -3.45 -9.03
CA LEU A 67 -0.74 -3.77 -8.44
C LEU A 67 -0.85 -4.23 -6.99
N LEU A 68 -1.78 -3.68 -6.21
CA LEU A 68 -2.01 -4.09 -4.82
C LEU A 68 -2.89 -5.34 -4.69
N GLY A 69 -3.61 -5.73 -5.74
CA GLY A 69 -4.56 -6.84 -5.72
C GLY A 69 -5.86 -6.50 -5.01
N LEU A 70 -6.32 -5.26 -5.13
CA LEU A 70 -7.54 -4.70 -4.54
C LEU A 70 -8.74 -4.77 -5.49
#